data_AF-A0A7S1GIF1-F1
#
_entry.id   AF-A0A7S1GIF1-F1
#
_cell.length_a   1.000
_cell.length_b   1.000
_cell.length_c   1.000
_cell.angle_alpha   90.00
_cell.angle_beta   90.00
_cell.angle_gamma   90.00
#
_symmetry.space_group_name_H-M   'P 1'
#
loop_
_entity.id
_entity.type
_entity.pdbx_description
1 polymer ?
#
loop_
_entity_poly.entity_id
_entity_poly.type
_entity_poly.pdbx_seq_one_letter_code
_entity_poly.pdbx_strand_id
1 'polypeptide(L)'
;QLIVSTSIHEVVSGSEANKQLLERSESFNQDKSLNNGSSLGWMESESQVVLKRKVPISTLQSDSQFETVIVNFIQSVQEAEKIFIGHKKQQENSSRHRRVRQDSGFPKALNPPSKPTPPPTTTTPPPPPPPPPP
;
A
#
# COMPACT_ATOMS: atom_id res chain seq x y z
N GLN A 1 -0.92 -31.39 11.16
CA GLN A 1 -0.54 -30.43 10.11
C GLN A 1 0.83 -29.89 10.48
N LEU A 2 1.73 -29.69 9.50
CA LEU A 2 2.98 -28.98 9.71
C LEU A 2 2.72 -27.47 9.60
N ILE A 3 3.34 -26.69 10.47
CA ILE A 3 3.33 -25.22 10.38
C ILE A 3 4.77 -24.78 10.14
N VAL A 4 4.99 -24.05 9.05
CA VAL A 4 6.26 -23.38 8.78
C VAL A 4 6.02 -21.89 8.99
N SER A 5 6.85 -21.23 9.79
CA SER A 5 6.69 -19.82 10.11
C SER A 5 8.03 -19.11 10.27
N THR A 6 8.04 -17.82 9.97
CA THR A 6 9.16 -16.92 10.26
C THR A 6 8.64 -15.55 10.70
N SER A 7 9.43 -14.86 11.51
CA SER A 7 9.16 -13.46 11.86
C SER A 7 9.81 -12.53 10.84
N ILE A 8 9.09 -11.48 10.47
CA ILE A 8 9.60 -10.36 9.69
C ILE A 8 9.71 -9.20 10.69
N HIS A 9 10.95 -8.89 11.09
CA HIS A 9 11.22 -7.80 12.02
C HIS A 9 10.99 -6.45 11.31
N GLU A 10 9.84 -5.84 11.56
CA GLU A 10 9.59 -4.44 11.26
C GLU A 10 9.31 -3.71 12.57
N VAL A 11 10.23 -2.84 12.98
CA VAL A 11 10.03 -1.98 14.15
C VAL A 11 9.15 -0.83 13.71
N VAL A 12 7.89 -0.89 14.07
CA VAL A 12 6.92 0.14 13.70
C VAL A 12 6.35 0.77 14.96
N SER A 13 6.42 2.10 15.04
CA SER A 13 5.90 2.86 16.17
C SER A 13 4.80 3.80 15.69
N GLY A 14 3.64 3.73 16.35
CA GLY A 14 2.47 4.58 16.07
C GLY A 14 1.32 3.87 15.38
N SER A 15 0.09 4.35 15.64
CA SER A 15 -1.16 3.74 15.19
C SER A 15 -1.32 3.71 13.66
N GLU A 16 -0.87 4.75 12.98
CA GLU A 16 -0.95 4.87 11.52
C GLU A 16 -0.09 3.81 10.83
N ALA A 17 1.05 3.49 11.42
CA ALA A 17 1.99 2.56 10.86
C ALA A 17 1.52 1.11 11.05
N ASN A 18 0.85 0.81 12.19
CA ASN A 18 0.14 -0.46 12.39
C ASN A 18 -1.02 -0.64 11.39
N LYS A 19 -1.75 0.44 11.07
CA LYS A 19 -2.82 0.39 10.06
C LYS A 19 -2.27 0.05 8.67
N GLN A 20 -1.18 0.69 8.26
CA GLN A 20 -0.53 0.38 6.98
C GLN A 20 0.01 -1.05 6.94
N LEU A 21 0.58 -1.56 8.03
CA LEU A 21 1.00 -2.96 8.12
C LEU A 21 -0.17 -3.92 7.92
N LEU A 22 -1.31 -3.63 8.55
CA LEU A 22 -2.51 -4.45 8.43
C LEU A 22 -2.99 -4.50 6.97
N GLU A 23 -3.14 -3.34 6.32
CA GLU A 23 -3.53 -3.25 4.91
C GLU A 23 -2.55 -3.99 3.99
N ARG A 24 -1.23 -3.88 4.23
CA ARG A 24 -0.20 -4.62 3.47
C ARG A 24 -0.34 -6.14 3.67
N SER A 25 -0.58 -6.58 4.90
CA SER A 25 -0.76 -8.00 5.21
C SER A 25 -2.01 -8.58 4.54
N GLU A 26 -3.11 -7.81 4.50
CA GLU A 26 -4.34 -8.20 3.80
C GLU A 26 -4.12 -8.29 2.29
N SER A 27 -3.44 -7.31 1.70
CA SER A 27 -3.10 -7.32 0.27
C SER A 27 -2.28 -8.55 -0.12
N PHE A 28 -1.26 -8.90 0.68
CA PHE A 28 -0.45 -10.11 0.46
C PHE A 28 -1.29 -11.39 0.61
N ASN A 29 -2.19 -11.43 1.58
CA ASN A 29 -3.05 -12.58 1.82
C ASN A 29 -4.08 -12.81 0.69
N GLN A 30 -4.51 -11.74 0.00
CA GLN A 30 -5.40 -11.84 -1.15
C GLN A 30 -4.67 -12.33 -2.42
N ASP A 31 -3.39 -12.00 -2.57
CA ASP A 31 -2.62 -12.39 -3.75
C ASP A 31 -2.01 -13.80 -3.63
N LYS A 32 -2.73 -14.78 -4.17
CA LYS A 32 -2.30 -16.19 -4.22
C LYS A 32 -1.01 -16.40 -5.01
N SER A 33 -0.67 -15.52 -5.95
CA SER A 33 0.54 -15.64 -6.77
C SER A 33 1.79 -15.27 -5.98
N LEU A 34 1.66 -14.34 -5.03
CA LEU A 34 2.75 -13.90 -4.16
C LEU A 34 2.90 -14.80 -2.93
N ASN A 35 1.77 -15.27 -2.38
CA ASN A 35 1.78 -15.91 -1.08
C ASN A 35 2.04 -17.43 -1.11
N ASN A 36 1.94 -18.11 -2.26
CA ASN A 36 2.14 -19.57 -2.39
C ASN A 36 1.45 -20.40 -1.28
N GLY A 37 0.28 -19.97 -0.79
CA GLY A 37 -0.45 -20.61 0.31
C GLY A 37 0.06 -20.28 1.72
N SER A 38 0.99 -19.34 1.83
CA SER A 38 1.40 -18.68 3.07
C SER A 38 0.45 -17.53 3.41
N SER A 39 0.52 -17.05 4.64
CA SER A 39 -0.29 -15.93 5.14
C SER A 39 0.53 -15.08 6.08
N LEU A 40 0.39 -13.77 5.99
CA LEU A 40 0.90 -12.82 6.96
C LEU A 40 -0.12 -12.60 8.07
N GLY A 41 0.36 -12.45 9.29
CA GLY A 41 -0.42 -12.01 10.43
C GLY A 41 0.40 -11.13 11.35
N TRP A 42 -0.29 -10.35 12.18
CA TRP A 42 0.34 -9.56 13.23
C TRP A 42 0.36 -10.34 14.54
N MET A 43 1.49 -10.32 15.24
CA MET A 43 1.64 -10.89 16.57
C MET A 43 1.89 -9.75 17.56
N GLU A 44 0.83 -9.34 18.27
CA GLU A 44 0.86 -8.19 19.18
C GLU A 44 1.87 -8.36 20.33
N SER A 45 1.98 -9.57 20.89
CA SER A 45 2.89 -9.86 22.01
C SER A 45 4.35 -9.57 21.69
N GLU A 46 4.73 -9.73 20.43
CA GLU A 46 6.11 -9.58 19.94
C GLU A 46 6.27 -8.37 19.01
N SER A 47 5.19 -7.61 18.79
CA SER A 47 5.13 -6.46 17.88
C SER A 47 5.79 -6.73 16.53
N GLN A 48 5.46 -7.89 15.95
CA GLN A 48 6.09 -8.38 14.73
C GLN A 48 5.07 -8.91 13.74
N VAL A 49 5.44 -8.83 12.46
CA VAL A 49 4.71 -9.51 11.39
C VAL A 49 5.23 -10.94 11.31
N VAL A 50 4.32 -11.92 11.26
CA VAL A 50 4.65 -13.33 11.12
C VAL A 50 4.12 -13.85 9.80
N LEU A 51 5.00 -14.43 8.98
CA LEU A 51 4.60 -15.21 7.82
C LEU A 51 4.45 -16.67 8.26
N LYS A 52 3.32 -17.28 7.95
CA LYS A 52 3.04 -18.69 8.28
C LYS A 52 2.40 -19.42 7.11
N ARG A 53 2.76 -20.69 6.96
CA ARG A 53 2.12 -21.62 6.02
C ARG A 53 1.70 -22.88 6.76
N LYS A 54 0.45 -23.28 6.56
CA LYS A 54 -0.08 -24.55 7.06
C LYS A 54 0.00 -25.59 5.95
N VAL A 55 0.60 -26.74 6.25
CA VAL A 55 0.80 -27.82 5.28
C VAL A 55 0.19 -29.11 5.84
N PRO A 56 -0.76 -29.74 5.15
CA PRO A 56 -1.27 -31.04 5.54
C PRO A 56 -0.12 -32.07 5.51
N ILE A 57 0.02 -32.88 6.57
CA ILE A 57 1.10 -33.89 6.61
C ILE A 57 0.90 -34.93 5.51
N SER A 58 -0.35 -35.16 5.09
CA SER A 58 -0.69 -36.06 3.98
C SER A 58 -0.09 -35.65 2.63
N THR A 59 0.34 -34.38 2.46
CA THR A 59 1.00 -33.91 1.22
C THR A 59 2.53 -33.99 1.30
N LEU A 60 3.10 -34.55 2.37
CA LEU A 60 4.53 -34.67 2.63
C LEU A 60 4.93 -36.15 2.67
N GLN A 61 4.72 -36.85 1.56
CA GLN A 61 5.00 -38.28 1.41
C GLN A 61 6.42 -38.57 0.91
N SER A 62 7.12 -37.55 0.40
CA SER A 62 8.51 -37.64 -0.06
C SER A 62 9.30 -36.39 0.33
N ASP A 63 10.62 -36.54 0.43
CA ASP A 63 11.54 -35.42 0.70
C ASP A 63 11.43 -34.32 -0.35
N SER A 64 11.21 -34.67 -1.62
CA SER A 64 11.00 -33.70 -2.71
C SER A 64 9.76 -32.82 -2.51
N GLN A 65 8.70 -33.35 -1.90
CA GLN A 65 7.50 -32.57 -1.57
C GLN A 65 7.78 -31.61 -0.41
N PHE A 66 8.56 -32.06 0.58
CA PHE A 66 9.01 -31.22 1.67
C PHE A 66 9.89 -30.07 1.17
N GLU A 67 10.88 -30.36 0.33
CA GLU A 67 11.74 -29.34 -0.28
C GLU A 67 10.93 -28.32 -1.09
N THR A 68 9.97 -28.78 -1.89
CA THR A 68 9.08 -27.89 -2.66
C THR A 68 8.30 -26.94 -1.75
N VAL A 69 7.80 -27.43 -0.60
CA VAL A 69 7.12 -26.61 0.40
C VAL A 69 8.05 -25.54 0.97
N ILE A 70 9.29 -25.91 1.31
CA ILE A 70 10.28 -24.98 1.85
C ILE A 70 10.70 -23.93 0.82
N VAL A 71 10.98 -24.33 -0.43
CA VAL A 71 11.35 -23.40 -1.51
C VAL A 71 10.23 -22.39 -1.77
N ASN A 72 8.99 -22.87 -1.87
CA ASN A 72 7.83 -21.99 -2.05
C ASN A 72 7.62 -21.04 -0.85
N PHE A 73 7.88 -21.52 0.37
CA PHE A 73 7.82 -20.68 1.57
C PHE A 73 8.91 -19.60 1.56
N ILE A 74 10.14 -19.94 1.17
CA ILE A 74 11.24 -18.96 1.02
C ILE A 74 10.89 -17.89 -0.01
N GLN A 75 10.30 -18.26 -1.15
CA GLN A 75 9.82 -17.28 -2.14
C GLN A 75 8.78 -16.34 -1.54
N SER A 76 7.83 -16.85 -0.75
CA SER A 76 6.86 -16.01 -0.05
C SER A 76 7.49 -15.07 0.98
N VAL A 77 8.57 -15.49 1.66
CA VAL A 77 9.35 -14.61 2.53
C VAL A 77 9.97 -13.48 1.73
N GLN A 78 10.59 -13.77 0.59
CA GLN A 78 11.21 -12.77 -0.27
C GLN A 78 10.19 -11.74 -0.80
N GLU A 79 9.00 -12.19 -1.21
CA GLU A 79 7.94 -11.29 -1.66
C GLU A 79 7.39 -10.43 -0.49
N ALA A 80 7.21 -11.03 0.68
CA ALA A 80 6.82 -10.29 1.87
C ALA A 80 7.87 -9.22 2.23
N GLU A 81 9.15 -9.58 2.26
CA GLU A 81 10.25 -8.64 2.50
C GLU A 81 10.28 -7.49 1.49
N LYS A 82 10.05 -7.76 0.20
CA LYS A 82 9.96 -6.69 -0.81
C LYS A 82 8.84 -5.70 -0.51
N ILE A 83 7.67 -6.18 -0.09
CA ILE A 83 6.54 -5.34 0.28
C ILE A 83 6.90 -4.46 1.49
N PHE A 84 7.53 -5.03 2.52
CA PHE A 84 7.87 -4.28 3.73
C PHE A 84 9.08 -3.35 3.56
N ILE A 85 10.17 -3.81 2.92
CA ILE A 85 11.39 -3.00 2.67
C ILE A 85 11.15 -1.95 1.57
N GLY A 86 10.44 -2.31 0.49
CA GLY A 86 10.14 -1.41 -0.63
C GLY A 86 9.33 -0.20 -0.17
N HIS A 87 8.39 -0.40 0.75
CA HIS A 87 7.61 0.69 1.34
C HIS A 87 8.41 1.58 2.29
N LYS A 88 9.39 1.05 3.05
CA LYS A 88 10.29 1.88 3.87
C LYS A 88 11.01 2.93 3.03
N LYS A 89 11.48 2.55 1.84
CA LYS A 89 12.13 3.47 0.90
C LYS A 89 11.18 4.53 0.34
N GLN A 90 9.94 4.17 -0.01
CA GLN A 90 8.93 5.15 -0.45
C GLN A 90 8.53 6.11 0.67
N GLN A 91 8.27 5.61 1.88
CA GLN A 91 7.89 6.44 3.02
C GLN A 91 9.02 7.40 3.41
N GLU A 92 10.29 6.96 3.40
CA GLU A 92 11.42 7.85 3.62
C GLU A 92 11.51 8.91 2.53
N ASN A 93 11.29 8.55 1.26
CA ASN A 93 11.36 9.50 0.15
C ASN A 93 10.24 10.56 0.23
N SER A 94 9.02 10.16 0.60
CA SER A 94 7.90 11.07 0.85
C SER A 94 8.13 11.96 2.07
N SER A 95 8.72 11.42 3.13
CA SER A 95 9.04 12.17 4.35
C SER A 95 10.16 13.18 4.12
N ARG A 96 11.19 12.80 3.36
CA ARG A 96 12.25 13.72 2.90
C ARG A 96 11.67 14.81 2.01
N HIS A 97 10.80 14.48 1.05
CA HIS A 97 10.13 15.49 0.22
C HIS A 97 9.29 16.48 1.04
N ARG A 98 8.63 16.01 2.10
CA ARG A 98 7.85 16.86 3.01
C ARG A 98 8.74 17.76 3.86
N ARG A 99 9.86 17.24 4.39
CA ARG A 99 10.85 18.04 5.14
C ARG A 99 11.53 19.09 4.27
N VAL A 100 11.95 18.73 3.06
CA VAL A 100 12.56 19.68 2.13
C VAL A 100 11.61 20.84 1.81
N ARG A 101 10.29 20.62 1.79
CA ARG A 101 9.30 21.71 1.66
C ARG A 101 9.13 22.58 2.91
N GLN A 102 9.54 22.12 4.08
CA GLN A 102 9.51 22.89 5.34
C GLN A 102 10.84 23.59 5.63
N ASP A 103 11.96 22.97 5.27
CA ASP A 103 13.32 23.47 5.51
C ASP A 103 13.87 24.29 4.33
N SER A 104 13.28 24.18 3.14
CA SER A 104 13.48 25.20 2.11
C SER A 104 12.72 26.44 2.57
N GLY A 105 13.48 27.49 2.92
CA GLY A 105 12.98 28.83 3.21
C GLY A 105 12.33 29.49 1.98
N PHE A 106 11.42 28.80 1.31
CA PHE A 106 10.48 29.45 0.42
C PHE A 106 9.60 30.33 1.31
N PRO A 107 9.54 31.64 1.04
CA PRO A 107 8.64 32.51 1.76
C PRO A 107 7.25 31.91 1.62
N LYS A 108 6.53 31.81 2.74
CA LYS A 108 5.10 31.52 2.81
C LYS A 108 4.46 32.23 1.62
N ALA A 109 4.11 31.48 0.57
CA ALA A 109 3.56 32.08 -0.63
C ALA A 109 2.28 32.78 -0.19
N LEU A 110 2.33 34.12 -0.13
CA LEU A 110 1.15 34.94 -0.20
C LEU A 110 0.31 34.36 -1.33
N ASN A 111 -0.97 34.11 -1.05
CA ASN A 111 -1.93 33.57 -2.02
C ASN A 111 -1.57 34.04 -3.44
N PRO A 112 -1.43 33.14 -4.42
CA PRO A 112 -1.18 33.58 -5.79
C PRO A 112 -2.24 34.65 -6.12
N PRO A 113 -1.85 35.77 -6.75
CA PRO A 113 -2.82 36.79 -7.12
C PRO A 113 -3.97 36.12 -7.87
N SER A 114 -5.20 36.46 -7.47
CA SER A 114 -6.41 35.91 -8.07
C SER A 114 -6.29 35.96 -9.59
N LYS A 115 -6.56 34.83 -10.25
CA LYS A 115 -6.56 34.72 -11.72
C LYS A 115 -7.29 35.95 -12.30
N PRO A 116 -6.73 36.65 -13.33
CA PRO A 116 -7.41 37.79 -13.91
C PRO A 116 -8.84 37.39 -14.28
N THR A 117 -9.80 38.18 -13.79
CA THR A 117 -11.21 37.96 -14.04
C THR A 117 -11.41 37.87 -15.56
N PRO A 118 -12.06 36.82 -16.09
CA PRO A 118 -12.40 36.81 -17.51
C PRO A 118 -13.22 38.06 -17.83
N PRO A 119 -13.03 38.68 -19.02
CA PRO A 119 -13.85 39.83 -19.40
C PRO A 119 -15.32 39.44 -19.33
N PRO A 120 -16.22 40.36 -18.93
CA PRO A 120 -17.63 40.06 -18.83
C PRO A 120 -18.11 39.49 -20.17
N THR A 121 -18.64 38.27 -20.15
CA THR A 121 -19.30 37.70 -21.32
C THR A 121 -20.46 38.62 -21.65
N THR A 122 -20.40 39.25 -22.82
CA THR A 122 -21.55 39.96 -23.39
C THR A 122 -22.66 38.93 -23.54
N THR A 123 -23.65 38.98 -22.66
CA THR A 123 -24.88 38.21 -22.80
C THR A 123 -25.62 38.81 -23.99
N THR A 124 -25.47 38.19 -25.17
CA THR A 124 -26.38 38.42 -26.29
C THR A 124 -27.78 38.09 -25.80
N PRO A 125 -28.76 39.01 -25.91
CA PRO A 125 -30.13 38.71 -25.51
C PRO A 125 -30.64 37.50 -26.32
N PRO A 126 -31.46 36.63 -25.73
CA PRO A 126 -32.05 35.52 -26.46
C PRO A 126 -32.89 36.07 -27.64
N PRO A 127 -32.91 35.39 -28.79
CA PRO A 127 -33.73 35.81 -29.92
C PRO A 127 -35.21 35.86 -29.52
N PRO A 128 -36.02 36.79 -30.07
CA PRO A 128 -37.43 36.86 -29.78
C PRO A 128 -38.15 35.57 -30.18
N PRO A 129 -39.22 35.18 -29.46
CA PRO A 129 -39.99 34.00 -29.80
C PRO A 129 -40.63 34.13 -31.20
N PRO A 130 -40.80 33.02 -31.93
CA PRO A 130 -41.46 33.03 -33.22
C PRO A 130 -42.94 33.45 -33.09
N PRO A 131 -43.51 34.10 -34.12
CA PRO A 131 -44.92 34.47 -34.12
C PRO A 131 -45.83 33.21 -34.10
N PRO A 132 -47.03 33.31 -33.52
CA PRO A 132 -47.98 32.21 -33.51
C PRO A 132 -48.48 31.89 -34.94
N PRO A 133 -48.82 30.63 -35.22
CA PRO A 133 -49.36 30.20 -36.52
C PRO A 133 -50.75 30.82 -36.78
N PRO A 134 -51.15 30.93 -38.07
CA PRO A 134 -52.45 31.48 -38.48
C PRO A 134 -53.64 30.62 -38.05
#